data_AF-A0A6C0H7L3-F1
#
_entry.id   AF-A0A6C0H7L3-F1
#
_cell.length_a   1.000
_cell.length_b   1.000
_cell.length_c   1.000
_cell.angle_alpha   90.00
_cell.angle_beta   90.00
_cell.angle_gamma   90.00
#
_symmetry.space_group_name_H-M   'P 1'
#
loop_
_entity.id
_entity.type
_entity.pdbx_description
1 polymer ?
#
loop_
_entity_poly.entity_id
_entity_poly.type
_entity_poly.pdbx_seq_one_letter_code
_entity_poly.pdbx_strand_id
1 'polypeptide(L)'
;MGNRSTKSQRIIYNPVIVIKSETTENKKIVLTSKQIIQIEKYIYDSYCQSSTNFPPFEFNKTYFNINFTFRITHSFLNNNNYKLLYLENKIFYKYKVLKHYNNVKQIFNDINNFENIFVYYNDEIIDKIEYEYQLKYKEIATKNANDVKEIIKNL
;
A
#
# COMPACT_ATOMS: atom_id res chain seq x y z
N MET A 1 -18.35 -53.51 13.08
CA MET A 1 -17.05 -53.12 13.66
C MET A 1 -16.71 -51.71 13.18
N GLY A 2 -16.90 -50.73 14.07
CA GLY A 2 -16.43 -49.37 13.82
C GLY A 2 -14.94 -49.27 14.14
N ASN A 3 -14.24 -48.41 13.41
CA ASN A 3 -13.36 -47.39 13.99
C ASN A 3 -12.96 -46.36 12.93
N ARG A 4 -13.50 -45.16 13.09
CA ARG A 4 -12.96 -43.90 12.56
C ARG A 4 -11.80 -43.47 13.45
N SER A 5 -10.64 -43.15 12.89
CA SER A 5 -9.60 -42.28 13.49
C SER A 5 -8.44 -42.17 12.51
N THR A 6 -7.81 -41.04 12.20
CA THR A 6 -7.80 -39.69 12.80
C THR A 6 -7.59 -38.68 11.67
N LYS A 7 -8.41 -37.62 11.62
CA LYS A 7 -8.08 -36.40 10.88
C LYS A 7 -6.78 -35.84 11.45
N SER A 8 -5.71 -35.84 10.65
CA SER A 8 -4.53 -35.04 10.94
C SER A 8 -4.97 -33.56 10.90
N GLN A 9 -5.12 -32.95 12.07
CA GLN A 9 -5.27 -31.52 12.20
C GLN A 9 -3.94 -30.89 11.77
N ARG A 10 -3.87 -30.43 10.52
CA ARG A 10 -2.76 -29.59 10.05
C ARG A 10 -2.86 -28.27 10.81
N ILE A 11 -1.89 -28.03 11.69
CA ILE A 11 -1.67 -26.73 12.30
C ILE A 11 -1.28 -25.77 11.17
N ILE A 12 -2.21 -24.91 10.76
CA ILE A 12 -1.96 -23.83 9.81
C ILE A 12 -1.16 -22.78 10.55
N TYR A 13 0.15 -22.72 10.31
CA TYR A 13 0.97 -21.59 10.73
C TYR A 13 0.64 -20.41 9.83
N ASN A 14 -0.28 -19.55 10.27
CA ASN A 14 -0.44 -18.21 9.73
C ASN A 14 0.68 -17.35 10.31
N PRO A 15 1.67 -16.86 9.55
CA PRO A 15 2.50 -15.77 10.01
C PRO A 15 1.68 -14.48 9.93
N VAL A 16 0.80 -14.27 10.91
CA VAL A 16 0.37 -12.90 11.21
C VAL A 16 1.57 -12.25 11.87
N ILE A 17 2.31 -11.43 11.12
CA ILE A 17 3.32 -10.54 11.72
C ILE A 17 2.53 -9.47 12.47
N VAL A 18 2.20 -9.75 13.73
CA VAL A 18 1.65 -8.77 14.66
C VAL A 18 2.82 -7.86 15.06
N ILE A 19 2.93 -6.71 14.41
CA ILE A 19 3.77 -5.63 14.90
C ILE A 19 3.04 -5.05 16.13
N LYS A 20 3.32 -5.58 17.32
CA LYS A 20 2.84 -4.97 18.58
C LYS A 20 3.57 -3.64 18.77
N SER A 21 2.84 -2.54 18.85
CA SER A 21 3.37 -1.27 19.35
C SER A 21 2.47 -0.68 20.42
N GLU A 22 2.94 -0.70 21.66
CA GLU A 22 2.32 -0.03 22.82
C GLU A 22 2.67 1.47 22.91
N THR A 23 3.16 2.10 21.84
CA THR A 23 3.53 3.53 21.80
C THR A 23 3.30 4.11 20.41
N THR A 24 2.65 5.27 20.33
CA THR A 24 2.20 6.04 19.15
C THR A 24 3.29 6.62 18.23
N GLU A 25 4.53 6.15 18.33
CA GLU A 25 5.60 6.54 17.40
C GLU A 25 5.64 5.61 16.19
N ASN A 26 5.63 6.18 14.99
CA ASN A 26 5.81 5.48 13.72
C ASN A 26 7.22 4.85 13.64
N LYS A 27 7.42 3.70 14.30
CA LYS A 27 8.71 2.99 14.29
C LYS A 27 9.07 2.59 12.87
N LYS A 28 10.33 2.87 12.49
CA LYS A 28 10.90 2.44 11.22
C LYS A 28 10.93 0.92 11.16
N ILE A 29 10.52 0.37 10.02
CA ILE A 29 10.63 -1.04 9.70
C ILE A 29 12.06 -1.30 9.24
N VAL A 30 12.85 -2.00 10.05
CA VAL A 30 14.22 -2.40 9.71
C VAL A 30 14.23 -3.90 9.48
N LEU A 31 14.58 -4.33 8.27
CA LEU A 31 14.63 -5.73 7.87
C LEU A 31 16.06 -6.13 7.51
N THR A 32 16.44 -7.33 7.93
CA THR A 32 17.68 -7.97 7.48
C THR A 32 17.52 -8.48 6.04
N SER A 33 18.64 -8.70 5.33
CA SER A 33 18.63 -9.28 3.99
C SER A 33 17.93 -10.64 3.93
N LYS A 34 18.09 -11.47 4.97
CA LYS A 34 17.40 -12.76 5.09
C LYS A 34 15.88 -12.61 5.14
N GLN A 35 15.38 -11.64 5.92
CA GLN A 35 13.94 -11.35 6.02
C GLN A 35 13.39 -10.80 4.69
N ILE A 36 14.15 -9.94 4.00
CA ILE A 36 13.75 -9.44 2.68
C ILE A 36 13.58 -10.60 1.70
N ILE A 37 14.55 -11.51 1.60
CA ILE A 37 14.47 -12.69 0.72
C ILE A 37 13.27 -13.58 1.06
N GLN A 38 12.99 -13.78 2.35
CA GLN A 38 11.83 -14.56 2.80
C GLN A 38 10.50 -13.90 2.40
N ILE A 39 10.40 -12.58 2.54
CA ILE A 39 9.22 -11.81 2.15
C ILE A 39 9.04 -11.83 0.63
N GLU A 40 10.12 -11.64 -0.15
CA GLU A 40 10.10 -11.70 -1.61
C GLU A 40 9.60 -13.06 -2.11
N LYS A 41 10.14 -14.15 -1.55
CA LYS A 41 9.68 -15.51 -1.85
C LYS A 41 8.20 -15.70 -1.49
N TYR A 42 7.78 -15.25 -0.31
CA TYR A 42 6.38 -15.35 0.11
C TYR A 42 5.43 -14.60 -0.82
N ILE A 43 5.78 -13.36 -1.22
CA ILE A 43 4.99 -12.55 -2.14
C ILE A 43 4.87 -13.25 -3.50
N TYR A 44 5.96 -13.82 -4.00
CA TYR A 44 5.96 -14.60 -5.23
C TYR A 44 5.07 -15.85 -5.12
N ASP A 45 5.25 -16.65 -4.06
CA ASP A 45 4.47 -17.86 -3.81
C ASP A 45 2.98 -17.54 -3.66
N SER A 46 2.62 -16.48 -2.92
CA SER A 46 1.24 -16.01 -2.75
C SER A 46 0.60 -15.55 -4.05
N TYR A 47 1.39 -14.97 -4.95
CA TYR A 47 0.90 -14.54 -6.26
C TYR A 47 0.73 -15.70 -7.24
N CYS A 48 1.67 -16.65 -7.27
CA CYS A 48 1.67 -17.77 -8.21
C CYS A 48 0.75 -18.92 -7.81
N GLN A 49 0.42 -19.08 -6.53
CA GLN A 49 -0.38 -20.20 -6.03
C GLN A 49 -1.83 -19.77 -5.75
N SER A 50 -2.80 -20.62 -6.09
CA SER A 50 -4.22 -20.32 -5.91
C SER A 50 -4.63 -20.30 -4.42
N SER A 51 -4.68 -19.09 -3.87
CA SER A 51 -5.46 -18.48 -2.76
C SER A 51 -5.82 -19.20 -1.45
N THR A 52 -5.80 -20.53 -1.30
CA THR A 52 -6.24 -21.13 -0.02
C THR A 52 -5.14 -21.27 1.02
N ASN A 53 -3.88 -21.32 0.60
CA ASN A 53 -2.75 -21.59 1.51
C ASN A 53 -1.79 -20.39 1.70
N PHE A 54 -1.93 -19.34 0.88
CA PHE A 54 -1.02 -18.20 0.87
C PHE A 54 -1.79 -16.88 0.84
N PRO A 55 -2.19 -16.36 2.02
CA PRO A 55 -2.91 -15.09 2.09
C PRO A 55 -2.03 -13.95 1.53
N PRO A 56 -2.63 -12.87 1.01
CA PRO A 56 -1.86 -11.73 0.51
C PRO A 56 -0.92 -11.16 1.59
N PHE A 57 0.25 -10.68 1.18
CA PHE A 57 1.16 -9.99 2.09
C PHE A 57 0.60 -8.59 2.43
N GLU A 58 0.06 -8.46 3.64
CA GLU A 58 -0.57 -7.22 4.11
C GLU A 58 -0.01 -6.78 5.45
N PHE A 59 0.00 -5.47 5.67
CA PHE A 59 0.35 -4.86 6.94
C PHE A 59 -0.46 -3.58 7.16
N ASN A 60 -0.70 -3.27 8.43
CA ASN A 60 -1.37 -2.04 8.82
C ASN A 60 -0.32 -1.01 9.26
N LYS A 61 -0.54 0.25 8.91
CA LYS A 61 0.26 1.35 9.42
C LYS A 61 -0.56 2.62 9.55
N THR A 62 -0.32 3.35 10.62
CA THR A 62 -0.98 4.61 10.90
C THR A 62 -0.18 5.76 10.28
N TYR A 63 -0.83 6.54 9.42
CA TYR A 63 -0.29 7.80 8.91
C TYR A 63 -1.35 8.88 9.08
N PHE A 64 -0.97 10.08 9.50
CA PHE A 64 -1.92 11.18 9.73
C PHE A 64 -3.10 10.81 10.65
N ASN A 65 -2.86 10.02 11.70
CA ASN A 65 -3.89 9.45 12.61
C ASN A 65 -4.94 8.56 11.95
N ILE A 66 -4.71 8.10 10.70
CA ILE A 66 -5.57 7.18 9.97
C ILE A 66 -4.84 5.85 9.82
N ASN A 67 -5.51 4.76 10.15
CA ASN A 67 -4.97 3.41 10.00
C ASN A 67 -5.24 2.88 8.58
N PHE A 68 -4.17 2.72 7.80
CA PHE A 68 -4.21 2.21 6.44
C PHE A 68 -3.76 0.76 6.38
N THR A 69 -4.45 -0.02 5.55
CA THR A 69 -4.04 -1.38 5.21
C THR A 69 -3.29 -1.35 3.88
N PHE A 70 -2.05 -1.78 3.90
CA PHE A 70 -1.20 -1.89 2.71
C PHE A 70 -1.06 -3.34 2.28
N ARG A 71 -0.87 -3.53 0.98
CA ARG A 71 -0.58 -4.82 0.37
C ARG A 71 0.65 -4.70 -0.51
N ILE A 72 1.54 -5.68 -0.44
CA ILE A 72 2.61 -5.86 -1.42
C ILE A 72 2.26 -7.09 -2.25
N THR A 73 2.36 -6.97 -3.57
CA THR A 73 2.15 -8.10 -4.49
C THR A 73 3.19 -8.08 -5.59
N HIS A 74 3.40 -9.26 -6.17
CA HIS A 74 4.23 -9.41 -7.36
C HIS A 74 3.57 -8.74 -8.59
N SER A 75 4.40 -8.34 -9.54
CA SER A 75 4.05 -7.70 -10.82
C SER A 75 4.97 -8.24 -11.91
N PHE A 76 4.46 -8.47 -13.13
CA PHE A 76 5.26 -8.89 -14.30
C PHE A 76 5.55 -7.75 -15.27
N LEU A 77 5.34 -6.49 -14.85
CA LEU A 77 5.71 -5.34 -15.67
C LEU A 77 7.23 -5.22 -15.73
N ASN A 78 7.77 -5.03 -16.93
CA ASN A 78 9.22 -4.95 -17.19
C ASN A 78 9.95 -4.08 -16.16
N ASN A 79 10.96 -4.66 -15.52
CA ASN A 79 11.80 -4.09 -14.44
C ASN A 79 11.10 -3.82 -13.09
N ASN A 80 9.79 -3.98 -12.98
CA ASN A 80 9.00 -3.70 -11.77
C ASN A 80 8.31 -4.97 -11.24
N ASN A 81 9.05 -5.74 -10.44
CA ASN A 81 8.62 -7.03 -9.90
C ASN A 81 7.59 -6.92 -8.78
N TYR A 82 7.45 -5.73 -8.17
CA TYR A 82 6.57 -5.52 -7.02
C TYR A 82 5.74 -4.25 -7.18
N LYS A 83 4.59 -4.22 -6.50
CA LYS A 83 3.79 -3.01 -6.34
C LYS A 83 3.30 -2.86 -4.90
N LEU A 84 3.32 -1.63 -4.40
CA LEU A 84 2.71 -1.25 -3.14
C LEU A 84 1.29 -0.76 -3.43
N LEU A 85 0.31 -1.34 -2.73
CA LEU A 85 -1.06 -0.90 -2.77
C LEU A 85 -1.54 -0.50 -1.39
N TYR A 86 -2.57 0.34 -1.33
CA TYR A 86 -3.35 0.55 -0.12
C TYR A 86 -4.81 0.22 -0.37
N LEU A 87 -5.50 -0.19 0.69
CA LEU A 87 -6.93 -0.45 0.69
C LEU A 87 -7.68 0.89 0.69
N GLU A 88 -8.10 1.32 -0.50
CA GLU A 88 -8.82 2.58 -0.72
C GLU A 88 -10.27 2.49 -0.23
N ASN A 89 -10.92 1.35 -0.49
CA ASN A 89 -12.31 1.14 -0.10
C ASN A 89 -12.51 -0.20 0.61
N LYS A 90 -12.83 -0.13 1.90
CA LYS A 90 -13.07 -1.31 2.74
C LYS A 90 -14.34 -2.08 2.38
N ILE A 91 -15.37 -1.41 1.85
CA ILE A 91 -16.66 -2.03 1.48
C ILE A 91 -16.46 -2.95 0.27
N PHE A 92 -15.76 -2.47 -0.75
CA PHE A 92 -15.53 -3.22 -1.99
C PHE A 92 -14.19 -3.96 -2.01
N TYR A 93 -13.42 -3.93 -0.91
CA TYR A 93 -12.05 -4.45 -0.86
C TYR A 93 -11.18 -3.98 -2.03
N LYS A 94 -11.33 -2.71 -2.44
CA LYS A 94 -10.65 -2.14 -3.60
C LYS A 94 -9.28 -1.59 -3.19
N TYR A 95 -8.24 -2.04 -3.87
CA TYR A 95 -6.87 -1.59 -3.67
C TYR A 95 -6.46 -0.59 -4.75
N LYS A 96 -5.90 0.55 -4.36
CA LYS A 96 -5.26 1.51 -5.25
C LYS A 96 -3.75 1.27 -5.25
N VAL A 97 -3.15 1.24 -6.45
CA VAL A 97 -1.70 1.12 -6.61
C VAL A 97 -1.08 2.46 -6.29
N LEU A 98 -0.11 2.48 -5.37
CA LEU A 98 0.66 3.68 -5.07
C LEU A 98 1.87 3.80 -5.99
N LYS A 99 2.66 2.73 -6.09
CA LYS A 99 3.93 2.76 -6.83
C LYS A 99 4.42 1.35 -7.16
N HIS A 100 5.20 1.28 -8.23
CA HIS A 100 5.88 0.07 -8.71
C HIS A 100 7.35 0.07 -8.29
N TYR A 101 7.89 -1.11 -8.04
CA TYR A 101 9.22 -1.28 -7.46
C TYR A 101 9.95 -2.49 -8.05
N ASN A 102 11.28 -2.41 -8.07
CA ASN A 102 12.13 -3.49 -8.58
C ASN A 102 12.34 -4.58 -7.53
N ASN A 103 12.37 -4.21 -6.25
CA ASN A 103 12.60 -5.11 -5.12
C ASN A 103 11.87 -4.64 -3.85
N VAL A 104 11.73 -5.55 -2.89
CA VAL A 104 10.99 -5.29 -1.64
C VAL A 104 11.72 -4.31 -0.72
N LYS A 105 13.06 -4.25 -0.79
CA LYS A 105 13.84 -3.28 0.00
C LYS A 105 13.46 -1.84 -0.29
N GLN A 106 13.25 -1.49 -1.58
CA GLN A 106 12.79 -0.15 -1.96
C GLN A 106 11.40 0.17 -1.38
N ILE A 107 10.49 -0.81 -1.35
CA ILE A 107 9.16 -0.64 -0.77
C ILE A 107 9.25 -0.27 0.72
N PHE A 108 10.05 -0.99 1.50
CA PHE A 108 10.20 -0.70 2.92
C PHE A 108 10.96 0.60 3.21
N ASN A 109 11.87 1.02 2.32
CA ASN A 109 12.48 2.35 2.40
C ASN A 109 11.43 3.45 2.20
N ASP A 110 10.53 3.31 1.22
CA ASP A 110 9.45 4.27 0.98
C ASP A 110 8.44 4.26 2.14
N ILE A 111 8.08 3.09 2.69
CA ILE A 111 7.22 2.97 3.88
C ILE A 111 7.85 3.65 5.11
N ASN A 112 9.17 3.66 5.23
CA ASN A 112 9.86 4.36 6.32
C ASN A 112 9.94 5.87 6.13
N ASN A 113 9.75 6.35 4.91
CA ASN A 113 9.77 7.76 4.54
C ASN A 113 8.43 8.20 3.94
N PHE A 114 7.33 7.54 4.34
CA PHE A 114 6.05 7.62 3.66
C PHE A 114 5.54 9.06 3.54
N GLU A 115 5.61 9.83 4.63
CA GLU A 115 5.18 11.23 4.70
C GLU A 115 6.00 12.18 3.81
N ASN A 116 7.20 11.76 3.40
CA ASN A 116 8.02 12.52 2.44
C ASN A 116 7.63 12.24 0.98
N ILE A 117 6.97 11.11 0.72
CA ILE A 117 6.71 10.59 -0.63
C ILE A 117 5.24 10.73 -0.99
N PHE A 118 4.34 10.52 -0.02
CA PHE A 118 2.90 10.50 -0.21
C PHE A 118 2.20 11.52 0.67
N VAL A 119 1.06 12.00 0.19
CA VAL A 119 0.18 12.93 0.90
C VAL A 119 -1.23 12.35 0.93
N TYR A 120 -1.94 12.56 2.04
CA TYR A 120 -3.37 12.28 2.12
C TYR A 120 -4.16 13.52 1.70
N TYR A 121 -4.86 13.45 0.57
CA TYR A 121 -5.58 14.57 -0.03
C TYR A 121 -6.87 14.08 -0.70
N ASN A 122 -7.98 14.77 -0.45
CA ASN A 122 -9.31 14.40 -0.96
C ASN A 122 -9.67 12.93 -0.70
N ASP A 123 -9.52 12.50 0.54
CA ASP A 123 -9.78 11.14 1.02
C ASP A 123 -8.92 10.02 0.40
N GLU A 124 -7.89 10.37 -0.37
CA GLU A 124 -7.00 9.43 -1.04
C GLU A 124 -5.52 9.65 -0.66
N ILE A 125 -4.73 8.57 -0.75
CA ILE A 125 -3.27 8.66 -0.76
C ILE A 125 -2.82 8.90 -2.20
N ILE A 126 -2.02 9.94 -2.41
CA ILE A 126 -1.41 10.30 -3.69
C ILE A 126 0.08 10.58 -3.54
N ASP A 127 0.85 10.45 -4.65
CA ASP A 127 2.25 10.84 -4.68
C ASP A 127 2.38 12.36 -4.51
N LYS A 128 3.38 12.82 -3.75
CA LYS A 128 3.58 14.24 -3.46
C LYS A 128 3.85 15.06 -4.72
N ILE A 129 4.55 14.47 -5.71
CA ILE A 129 4.77 15.13 -7.01
C ILE A 129 3.43 15.35 -7.71
N GLU A 130 2.58 14.33 -7.73
CA GLU A 130 1.22 14.43 -8.31
C GLU A 130 0.38 15.50 -7.58
N TYR A 131 0.44 15.54 -6.25
CA TYR A 131 -0.22 16.56 -5.44
C TYR A 131 0.22 17.98 -5.82
N GLU A 132 1.53 18.22 -5.94
CA GLU A 132 2.07 19.52 -6.33
C GLU A 132 1.61 19.95 -7.73
N TYR A 133 1.49 19.01 -8.67
CA TYR A 133 0.90 19.29 -9.98
C TYR A 133 -0.57 19.68 -9.86
N GLN A 134 -1.38 18.96 -9.08
CA GLN A 134 -2.80 19.27 -8.90
C GLN A 134 -3.02 20.67 -8.31
N LEU A 135 -2.18 21.11 -7.36
CA LEU A 135 -2.23 22.47 -6.81
C LEU A 135 -2.01 23.53 -7.88
N LYS A 136 -0.97 23.38 -8.71
CA LYS A 136 -0.66 24.33 -9.80
C LYS A 136 -1.80 24.41 -10.82
N TYR A 137 -2.39 23.28 -11.20
CA TYR A 137 -3.54 23.27 -12.11
C TYR A 137 -4.75 24.01 -11.51
N LYS A 138 -5.00 23.84 -10.20
CA LYS A 138 -6.10 24.54 -9.51
C LYS A 138 -5.88 26.06 -9.48
N GLU A 139 -4.64 26.52 -9.27
CA GLU A 139 -4.30 27.94 -9.31
C GLU A 139 -4.54 28.54 -10.70
N ILE A 140 -4.06 27.86 -11.75
CA ILE A 140 -4.26 28.29 -13.14
C ILE A 140 -5.76 28.34 -13.49
N ALA A 141 -6.52 27.30 -13.13
CA ALA A 141 -7.96 27.26 -13.36
C ALA A 141 -8.70 28.39 -12.62
N THR A 142 -8.31 28.68 -11.38
CA THR A 142 -8.89 29.77 -10.58
C THR A 142 -8.60 31.13 -11.21
N LYS A 143 -7.37 31.35 -11.66
CA LYS A 143 -6.99 32.58 -12.37
C LYS A 143 -7.83 32.75 -13.64
N ASN A 144 -7.86 31.74 -14.50
CA ASN A 144 -8.62 31.79 -15.75
C ASN A 144 -10.12 32.07 -15.50
N ALA A 145 -10.70 31.46 -14.46
CA ALA A 145 -12.09 31.71 -14.10
C ALA A 145 -12.34 33.15 -13.64
N ASN A 146 -11.40 33.75 -12.91
CA ASN A 146 -11.49 35.14 -12.48
C ASN A 146 -11.33 36.11 -13.66
N ASP A 147 -10.37 35.86 -14.56
CA ASP A 147 -10.14 36.66 -15.76
C ASP A 147 -11.42 36.69 -16.64
N VAL A 148 -12.07 35.53 -16.85
CA VAL A 148 -13.34 35.45 -17.60
C VAL A 148 -14.47 36.19 -16.90
N LYS A 149 -14.58 36.11 -15.56
CA LYS A 149 -15.59 36.87 -14.81
C LYS A 149 -15.41 38.37 -14.96
N GLU A 150 -14.17 38.85 -15.03
CA GLU A 150 -13.87 40.26 -15.22
C GLU A 150 -14.23 40.73 -16.63
N ILE A 151 -13.93 39.92 -17.66
CA ILE A 151 -14.38 40.17 -19.03
C ILE A 151 -15.90 40.30 -19.09
N ILE A 152 -16.64 39.35 -18.49
CA ILE A 152 -18.11 39.36 -18.49
C ILE A 152 -18.67 40.62 -17.81
N LYS A 153 -18.05 41.10 -16.72
CA LYS A 153 -18.49 42.33 -16.04
C LYS A 153 -18.33 43.59 -16.88
N ASN A 154 -17.42 43.57 -17.85
CA ASN A 154 -17.09 44.72 -18.70
C ASN A 154 -17.85 44.70 -20.04
N LEU A 155 -18.69 43.68 -20.28
CA LEU A 155 -19.63 43.60 -21.41
C LEU A 155 -21.00 44.14 -21.00
#